data_AF-A0A5P9VJ21-F1
#
_entry.id   AF-A0A5P9VJ21-F1
#
_cell.length_a   1.000
_cell.length_b   1.000
_cell.length_c   1.000
_cell.angle_alpha   90.00
_cell.angle_beta   90.00
_cell.angle_gamma   90.00
#
_symmetry.space_group_name_H-M   'P 1'
#
loop_
_entity.id
_entity.type
_entity.pdbx_description
1 polymer ?
#
loop_
_entity_poly.entity_id
_entity_poly.type
_entity_poly.pdbx_seq_one_letter_code
_entity_poly.pdbx_strand_id
1 'polypeptide(L)'
;LARSRQQAAELIGAGKVRIDGLPAVKPATAVSDTTALTVVTDSERAWVSRGAHKLVGALEAFAIAVAGRRCLDAGASTGGFTEVLLDRGAAHVVAADVGYGQLAWSLRNDPRVVVLERTNARGLTPEAIGGRVDLVVADLSFISLATVLPALVGCASRDADIVPLVKPQFEVGKGQVGPGGVVHDPQLRARS
;
A
#
# COMPACT_ATOMS: atom_id res chain seq x y z
N LEU A 1 10.50 -5.86 -14.75
CA LEU A 1 9.88 -7.21 -14.74
C LEU A 1 10.66 -8.21 -15.60
N ALA A 2 11.22 -7.82 -16.74
CA ALA A 2 12.30 -8.55 -17.40
C ALA A 2 13.38 -7.55 -17.83
N ARG A 3 14.65 -7.95 -17.79
CA ARG A 3 15.82 -7.15 -18.16
C ARG A 3 16.13 -7.24 -19.66
N SER A 4 15.47 -8.12 -20.39
CA SER A 4 15.58 -8.25 -21.84
C SER A 4 14.31 -8.88 -22.45
N ARG A 5 14.11 -8.72 -23.76
CA ARG A 5 13.02 -9.38 -24.51
C ARG A 5 13.11 -10.91 -24.43
N GLN A 6 14.33 -11.43 -24.44
CA GLN A 6 14.60 -12.86 -24.28
C GLN A 6 14.16 -13.34 -22.90
N GLN A 7 14.52 -12.61 -21.82
CA GLN A 7 14.08 -12.93 -20.48
C GLN A 7 12.54 -12.86 -20.33
N ALA A 8 11.88 -11.93 -21.03
CA ALA A 8 10.42 -11.87 -21.04
C ALA A 8 9.80 -13.12 -21.71
N ALA A 9 10.34 -13.56 -22.85
CA ALA A 9 9.88 -14.76 -23.54
C ALA A 9 10.10 -16.03 -22.70
N GLU A 10 11.24 -16.12 -22.00
CA GLU A 10 11.53 -17.21 -21.05
C GLU A 10 10.54 -17.24 -19.90
N LEU A 11 10.23 -16.09 -19.30
CA LEU A 11 9.27 -15.98 -18.20
C LEU A 11 7.84 -16.34 -18.64
N ILE A 12 7.45 -15.97 -19.87
CA ILE A 12 6.15 -16.33 -20.44
C ILE A 12 6.11 -17.85 -20.74
N GLY A 13 7.16 -18.39 -21.34
CA GLY A 13 7.28 -19.83 -21.60
C GLY A 13 7.29 -20.68 -20.32
N ALA A 14 7.85 -20.14 -19.24
CA ALA A 14 7.84 -20.78 -17.92
C ALA A 14 6.51 -20.63 -17.16
N GLY A 15 5.46 -20.03 -17.76
CA GLY A 15 4.17 -19.81 -17.12
C GLY A 15 4.21 -18.80 -15.96
N LYS A 16 5.30 -18.03 -15.87
CA LYS A 16 5.56 -17.09 -14.77
C LYS A 16 4.90 -15.74 -15.01
N VAL A 17 4.49 -15.40 -16.21
CA VAL A 17 3.81 -14.11 -16.47
C VAL A 17 2.31 -14.27 -16.35
N ARG A 18 1.65 -13.32 -15.67
CA ARG A 18 0.20 -13.21 -15.60
C ARG A 18 -0.28 -11.88 -16.18
N ILE A 19 -1.38 -11.94 -16.92
CA ILE A 19 -2.12 -10.83 -17.52
C ILE A 19 -3.49 -10.84 -16.84
N ASP A 20 -3.82 -9.80 -16.07
CA ASP A 20 -5.06 -9.72 -15.28
C ASP A 20 -5.31 -10.97 -14.40
N GLY A 21 -4.23 -11.52 -13.84
CA GLY A 21 -4.26 -12.72 -12.99
C GLY A 21 -4.31 -14.06 -13.73
N LEU A 22 -4.44 -14.05 -15.06
CA LEU A 22 -4.41 -15.26 -15.92
C LEU A 22 -3.01 -15.51 -16.50
N PRO A 23 -2.57 -16.76 -16.66
CA PRO A 23 -1.26 -17.05 -17.26
C PRO A 23 -1.14 -16.50 -18.68
N ALA A 24 -0.05 -15.79 -18.96
CA ALA A 24 0.31 -15.41 -20.32
C ALA A 24 0.78 -16.67 -21.07
N VAL A 25 0.06 -17.03 -22.13
CA VAL A 25 0.36 -18.25 -22.91
C VAL A 25 1.23 -18.00 -24.15
N LYS A 26 1.33 -16.74 -24.62
CA LYS A 26 2.14 -16.38 -25.79
C LYS A 26 2.83 -15.03 -25.60
N PRO A 27 4.11 -14.88 -25.99
CA PRO A 27 4.81 -13.59 -25.95
C PRO A 27 4.17 -12.49 -26.80
N ALA A 28 3.41 -12.87 -27.83
CA ALA A 28 2.73 -11.95 -28.74
C ALA A 28 1.27 -11.67 -28.36
N THR A 29 0.83 -12.02 -27.14
CA THR A 29 -0.52 -11.68 -26.69
C THR A 29 -0.68 -10.16 -26.64
N ALA A 30 -1.62 -9.63 -27.42
CA ALA A 30 -1.96 -8.21 -27.40
C ALA A 30 -2.55 -7.86 -26.04
N VAL A 31 -1.99 -6.85 -25.39
CA VAL A 31 -2.45 -6.32 -24.10
C VAL A 31 -2.74 -4.82 -24.25
N SER A 32 -3.75 -4.34 -23.55
CA SER A 32 -4.03 -2.90 -23.42
C SER A 32 -2.97 -2.25 -22.52
N ASP A 33 -2.70 -0.96 -22.70
CA ASP A 33 -1.81 -0.16 -21.82
C ASP A 33 -2.29 -0.11 -20.36
N THR A 34 -3.57 -0.45 -20.10
CA THR A 34 -4.17 -0.50 -18.76
C THR A 34 -4.07 -1.87 -18.09
N THR A 35 -3.50 -2.87 -18.77
CA THR A 35 -3.52 -4.27 -18.33
C THR A 35 -2.50 -4.54 -17.22
N ALA A 36 -2.89 -5.26 -16.18
CA ALA A 36 -1.99 -5.58 -15.08
C ALA A 36 -1.10 -6.78 -15.45
N LEU A 37 0.20 -6.54 -15.60
CA LEU A 37 1.21 -7.58 -15.83
C LEU A 37 1.96 -7.94 -14.54
N THR A 38 1.97 -9.22 -14.19
CA THR A 38 2.67 -9.75 -13.00
C THR A 38 3.63 -10.86 -13.39
N VAL A 39 4.78 -10.98 -12.73
CA VAL A 39 5.70 -12.12 -12.87
C VAL A 39 5.74 -12.88 -11.55
N VAL A 40 5.40 -14.17 -11.57
CA VAL A 40 5.49 -15.10 -10.46
C VAL A 40 6.93 -15.59 -10.34
N THR A 41 7.59 -15.25 -9.25
CA THR A 41 8.90 -15.80 -8.87
C THR A 41 8.66 -16.90 -7.83
N ASP A 42 9.28 -18.08 -8.00
CA ASP A 42 9.03 -19.30 -7.19
C ASP A 42 9.50 -19.21 -5.71
N SER A 43 9.71 -18.01 -5.16
CA SER A 43 10.20 -17.84 -3.78
C SER A 43 9.56 -16.70 -3.01
N GLU A 44 8.67 -15.91 -3.62
CA GLU A 44 8.02 -14.81 -2.91
C GLU A 44 6.51 -15.04 -2.89
N ARG A 45 5.94 -15.03 -1.69
CA ARG A 45 4.50 -14.99 -1.51
C ARG A 45 3.94 -13.84 -2.33
N ALA A 46 2.98 -14.16 -3.19
CA ALA A 46 2.35 -13.17 -4.04
C ALA A 46 1.39 -12.29 -3.21
N TRP A 47 1.84 -11.08 -2.85
CA TRP A 47 1.00 -10.05 -2.24
C TRP A 47 0.06 -9.41 -3.28
N VAL A 48 -1.10 -8.91 -2.84
CA VAL A 48 -2.06 -8.20 -3.71
C VAL A 48 -1.48 -6.89 -4.28
N SER A 49 -0.39 -6.38 -3.71
CA SER A 49 0.32 -5.21 -4.24
C SER A 49 1.78 -5.19 -3.84
N ARG A 50 2.62 -4.53 -4.67
CA ARG A 50 4.03 -4.26 -4.34
C ARG A 50 4.19 -3.38 -3.08
N GLY A 51 3.13 -2.68 -2.67
CA GLY A 51 3.12 -1.89 -1.44
C GLY A 51 3.40 -2.75 -0.21
N ALA A 52 2.95 -4.00 -0.17
CA ALA A 52 3.14 -4.91 0.96
C ALA A 52 4.60 -4.96 1.47
N HIS A 53 5.57 -5.07 0.56
CA HIS A 53 7.00 -5.13 0.93
C HIS A 53 7.48 -3.88 1.69
N LYS A 54 6.89 -2.72 1.44
CA LYS A 54 7.24 -1.49 2.17
C LYS A 54 6.86 -1.61 3.64
N LEU A 55 5.63 -2.07 3.92
CA LEU A 55 5.15 -2.20 5.29
C LEU A 55 5.87 -3.33 6.02
N VAL A 56 6.13 -4.46 5.35
CA VAL A 56 6.95 -5.55 5.90
C VAL A 56 8.29 -5.03 6.41
N GLY A 57 9.03 -4.30 5.56
CA GLY A 57 10.32 -3.73 5.94
C GLY A 57 10.21 -2.72 7.08
N ALA A 58 9.17 -1.88 7.10
CA ALA A 58 8.97 -0.92 8.18
C ALA A 58 8.67 -1.60 9.53
N LEU A 59 7.78 -2.58 9.55
CA LEU A 59 7.43 -3.31 10.78
C LEU A 59 8.61 -4.08 11.36
N GLU A 60 9.46 -4.65 10.51
CA GLU A 60 10.69 -5.33 10.92
C GLU A 60 11.74 -4.36 11.45
N ALA A 61 12.01 -3.28 10.71
CA ALA A 61 13.02 -2.30 11.10
C ALA A 61 12.68 -1.61 12.42
N PHE A 62 11.40 -1.37 12.69
CA PHE A 62 10.93 -0.72 13.91
C PHE A 62 10.49 -1.71 15.01
N ALA A 63 10.61 -3.02 14.78
CA ALA A 63 10.18 -4.07 15.71
C ALA A 63 8.74 -3.90 16.22
N ILE A 64 7.82 -3.48 15.34
CA ILE A 64 6.42 -3.22 15.68
C ILE A 64 5.62 -4.52 15.64
N ALA A 65 5.05 -4.91 16.79
CA ALA A 65 4.15 -6.05 16.87
C ALA A 65 2.78 -5.71 16.28
N VAL A 66 2.18 -6.62 15.51
CA VAL A 66 0.81 -6.44 14.93
C VAL A 66 -0.21 -7.40 15.54
N ALA A 67 0.25 -8.55 16.04
CA ALA A 67 -0.62 -9.61 16.53
C ALA A 67 -1.61 -9.11 17.61
N GLY A 68 -2.89 -9.40 17.42
CA GLY A 68 -3.97 -9.04 18.33
C GLY A 68 -4.39 -7.56 18.30
N ARG A 69 -3.71 -6.69 17.54
CA ARG A 69 -3.99 -5.25 17.50
C ARG A 69 -5.15 -4.90 16.58
N ARG A 70 -5.80 -3.79 16.89
CA ARG A 70 -6.74 -3.12 16.00
C ARG A 70 -5.98 -2.09 15.17
N CYS A 71 -6.08 -2.17 13.84
CA CYS A 71 -5.26 -1.39 12.93
C CYS A 71 -6.09 -0.48 12.02
N LEU A 72 -5.51 0.64 11.59
CA LEU A 72 -6.01 1.52 10.54
C LEU A 72 -5.03 1.54 9.37
N ASP A 73 -5.50 1.19 8.18
CA ASP A 73 -4.79 1.36 6.91
C ASP A 73 -5.37 2.58 6.17
N ALA A 74 -4.70 3.73 6.31
CA ALA A 74 -5.10 5.00 5.71
C ALA A 74 -4.50 5.15 4.30
N GLY A 75 -5.32 4.88 3.28
CA GLY A 75 -4.90 4.79 1.88
C GLY A 75 -4.72 3.34 1.41
N ALA A 76 -5.67 2.47 1.75
CA ALA A 76 -5.54 1.02 1.58
C ALA A 76 -5.37 0.59 0.10
N SER A 77 -5.90 1.36 -0.85
CA SER A 77 -5.85 1.11 -2.29
C SER A 77 -6.28 -0.31 -2.64
N THR A 78 -5.41 -1.11 -3.27
CA THR A 78 -5.71 -2.53 -3.58
C THR A 78 -5.64 -3.45 -2.36
N GLY A 79 -5.08 -2.97 -1.23
CA GLY A 79 -5.07 -3.67 0.06
C GLY A 79 -3.73 -4.29 0.47
N GLY A 80 -2.62 -3.87 -0.14
CA GLY A 80 -1.31 -4.47 0.16
C GLY A 80 -0.87 -4.32 1.63
N PHE A 81 -1.17 -3.18 2.25
CA PHE A 81 -0.87 -2.96 3.68
C PHE A 81 -1.84 -3.74 4.57
N THR A 82 -3.14 -3.66 4.28
CA THR A 82 -4.18 -4.48 4.91
C THR A 82 -3.82 -5.97 4.91
N GLU A 83 -3.37 -6.54 3.78
CA GLU A 83 -2.96 -7.95 3.70
C GLU A 83 -1.81 -8.28 4.65
N VAL A 84 -0.78 -7.43 4.70
CA VAL A 84 0.36 -7.59 5.62
C VAL A 84 -0.08 -7.53 7.07
N LEU A 85 -0.99 -6.63 7.42
CA LEU A 85 -1.53 -6.52 8.78
C LEU A 85 -2.28 -7.79 9.20
N LEU A 86 -3.15 -8.30 8.33
CA LEU A 86 -3.90 -9.53 8.56
C LEU A 86 -2.98 -10.74 8.69
N ASP A 87 -1.94 -10.81 7.85
CA ASP A 87 -0.96 -11.88 7.86
C ASP A 87 -0.13 -11.90 9.14
N ARG A 88 0.19 -10.71 9.67
CA ARG A 88 0.89 -10.55 10.96
C ARG A 88 -0.05 -10.63 12.18
N GLY A 89 -1.30 -11.08 11.97
CA GLY A 89 -2.21 -11.42 13.04
C GLY A 89 -2.99 -10.24 13.64
N ALA A 90 -3.19 -9.16 12.88
CA ALA A 90 -4.11 -8.11 13.30
C ALA A 90 -5.49 -8.70 13.67
N ALA A 91 -6.04 -8.30 14.81
CA ALA A 91 -7.37 -8.73 15.23
C ALA A 91 -8.46 -8.12 14.35
N HIS A 92 -8.24 -6.87 13.91
CA HIS A 92 -9.17 -6.13 13.08
C HIS A 92 -8.44 -5.03 12.30
N VAL A 93 -8.83 -4.79 11.05
CA VAL A 93 -8.26 -3.74 10.19
C VAL A 93 -9.38 -2.87 9.63
N VAL A 94 -9.29 -1.56 9.86
CA VAL A 94 -10.10 -0.56 9.15
C VAL A 94 -9.30 -0.10 7.93
N ALA A 95 -9.77 -0.43 6.74
CA ALA A 95 -9.14 -0.07 5.47
C ALA A 95 -9.87 1.15 4.87
N ALA A 96 -9.25 2.33 4.93
CA ALA A 96 -9.82 3.57 4.42
C ALA A 96 -9.19 3.96 3.09
N ASP A 97 -10.01 4.30 2.10
CA ASP A 97 -9.54 4.85 0.82
C ASP A 97 -10.49 5.92 0.26
N VAL A 98 -9.93 6.86 -0.49
CA VAL A 98 -10.68 7.88 -1.25
C VAL A 98 -11.34 7.31 -2.50
N GLY A 99 -10.83 6.20 -3.02
CA GLY A 99 -11.38 5.46 -4.15
C GLY A 99 -12.64 4.67 -3.79
N TYR A 100 -13.21 4.06 -4.82
CA TYR A 100 -14.33 3.13 -4.71
C TYR A 100 -13.99 1.84 -5.45
N GLY A 101 -14.27 0.69 -4.83
CA GLY A 101 -14.09 -0.64 -5.43
C GLY A 101 -12.64 -1.09 -5.58
N GLN A 102 -11.67 -0.43 -4.92
CA GLN A 102 -10.24 -0.70 -5.16
C GLN A 102 -9.71 -1.90 -4.37
N LEU A 103 -10.19 -2.10 -3.14
CA LEU A 103 -9.72 -3.17 -2.27
C LEU A 103 -10.01 -4.55 -2.88
N ALA A 104 -9.01 -5.43 -2.90
CA ALA A 104 -9.15 -6.79 -3.41
C ALA A 104 -10.34 -7.52 -2.77
N TRP A 105 -11.09 -8.26 -3.57
CA TRP A 105 -12.34 -8.91 -3.14
C TRP A 105 -12.14 -9.88 -1.97
N SER A 106 -11.01 -10.59 -1.92
CA SER A 106 -10.64 -11.47 -0.81
C SER A 106 -10.50 -10.71 0.51
N LEU A 107 -9.87 -9.54 0.49
CA LEU A 107 -9.69 -8.70 1.68
C LEU A 107 -10.99 -8.03 2.11
N ARG A 108 -11.80 -7.58 1.15
CA ARG A 108 -13.11 -6.97 1.44
C ARG A 108 -14.04 -7.91 2.19
N ASN A 109 -13.96 -9.22 1.91
CA ASN A 109 -14.81 -10.22 2.53
C ASN A 109 -14.16 -10.90 3.75
N ASP A 110 -12.94 -10.51 4.15
CA ASP A 110 -12.35 -11.01 5.38
C ASP A 110 -13.13 -10.44 6.57
N PRO A 111 -13.61 -11.28 7.51
CA PRO A 111 -14.42 -10.81 8.65
C PRO A 111 -13.69 -9.87 9.60
N ARG A 112 -12.35 -9.78 9.50
CA ARG A 112 -11.53 -8.85 10.28
C ARG A 112 -11.39 -7.49 9.62
N VAL A 113 -11.90 -7.30 8.41
CA VAL A 113 -11.71 -6.06 7.63
C VAL A 113 -13.01 -5.26 7.57
N VAL A 114 -12.92 -3.97 7.89
CA VAL A 114 -13.97 -2.99 7.64
C VAL A 114 -13.46 -2.01 6.59
N VAL A 115 -14.20 -1.86 5.50
CA VAL A 115 -13.83 -0.96 4.39
C VAL A 115 -14.55 0.37 4.52
N LEU A 116 -13.78 1.46 4.53
CA LEU A 116 -14.29 2.83 4.45
C LEU A 116 -13.91 3.44 3.11
N GLU A 117 -14.82 3.33 2.14
CA GLU A 117 -14.63 3.86 0.79
C GLU A 117 -14.99 5.34 0.72
N ARG A 118 -14.49 6.03 -0.31
CA ARG A 118 -14.72 7.47 -0.52
C ARG A 118 -14.40 8.33 0.71
N THR A 119 -13.45 7.86 1.53
CA THR A 119 -13.09 8.47 2.81
C THR A 119 -11.72 9.13 2.68
N ASN A 120 -11.69 10.45 2.82
CA ASN A 120 -10.43 11.20 2.81
C ASN A 120 -9.73 11.07 4.17
N ALA A 121 -8.43 10.78 4.16
CA ALA A 121 -7.64 10.63 5.38
C ALA A 121 -7.72 11.86 6.32
N ARG A 122 -7.92 13.07 5.79
CA ARG A 122 -8.13 14.30 6.58
C ARG A 122 -9.42 14.30 7.40
N GLY A 123 -10.41 13.53 6.97
CA GLY A 123 -11.73 13.43 7.60
C GLY A 123 -11.89 12.19 8.47
N LEU A 124 -10.83 11.42 8.70
CA LEU A 124 -10.89 10.27 9.59
C LEU A 124 -11.08 10.73 11.03
N THR A 125 -12.03 10.11 11.71
CA THR A 125 -12.29 10.34 13.14
C THR A 125 -12.45 8.99 13.85
N PRO A 126 -12.21 8.91 15.18
CA PRO A 126 -12.46 7.69 15.95
C PRO A 126 -13.87 7.14 15.75
N GLU A 127 -14.87 8.00 15.66
CA GLU A 127 -16.27 7.61 15.53
C GLU A 127 -16.52 6.94 14.17
N ALA A 128 -15.98 7.53 13.09
CA ALA A 128 -16.10 6.98 11.75
C ALA A 128 -15.45 5.61 11.59
N ILE A 129 -14.34 5.37 12.31
CA ILE A 129 -13.63 4.09 12.27
C ILE A 129 -14.08 3.12 13.38
N GLY A 130 -15.09 3.46 14.20
CA GLY A 130 -15.61 2.57 15.25
C GLY A 130 -14.71 2.42 16.50
N GLY A 131 -14.01 3.49 16.89
CA GLY A 131 -13.12 3.56 18.04
C GLY A 131 -11.65 3.77 17.67
N ARG A 132 -10.81 4.11 18.64
CA ARG A 132 -9.36 4.29 18.40
C ARG A 132 -8.68 2.98 18.01
N VAL A 133 -7.53 3.09 17.36
CA VAL A 133 -6.72 1.95 16.91
C VAL A 133 -5.36 1.95 17.59
N ASP A 134 -4.74 0.78 17.66
CA ASP A 134 -3.45 0.58 18.29
C ASP A 134 -2.32 0.77 17.28
N LEU A 135 -2.56 0.58 15.98
CA LEU A 135 -1.58 0.76 14.92
C LEU A 135 -2.20 1.53 13.75
N VAL A 136 -1.55 2.60 13.31
CA VAL A 136 -1.91 3.34 12.09
C VAL A 136 -0.80 3.18 11.06
N VAL A 137 -1.16 2.78 9.84
CA VAL A 137 -0.26 2.77 8.68
C VAL A 137 -0.84 3.69 7.60
N ALA A 138 0.00 4.43 6.88
CA ALA A 138 -0.47 5.34 5.85
C ALA A 138 0.45 5.37 4.61
N ASP A 139 -0.06 4.98 3.43
CA ASP A 139 0.62 5.07 2.13
C ASP A 139 -0.11 6.05 1.18
N LEU A 140 -0.20 7.31 1.59
CA LEU A 140 -0.98 8.33 0.90
C LEU A 140 -0.21 8.96 -0.26
N SER A 141 -0.91 9.32 -1.35
CA SER A 141 -0.30 9.99 -2.52
C SER A 141 -1.00 11.33 -2.77
N PHE A 142 -0.27 12.29 -3.35
CA PHE A 142 -0.79 13.63 -3.71
C PHE A 142 -1.29 14.46 -2.53
N ILE A 143 -0.85 14.13 -1.31
CA ILE A 143 -1.15 14.88 -0.08
C ILE A 143 0.08 14.84 0.83
N SER A 144 0.36 15.95 1.50
CA SER A 144 1.42 16.03 2.52
C SER A 144 0.96 15.38 3.81
N LEU A 145 1.87 14.65 4.46
CA LEU A 145 1.68 14.07 5.78
C LEU A 145 1.34 15.11 6.84
N ALA A 146 1.90 16.33 6.75
CA ALA A 146 1.59 17.42 7.67
C ALA A 146 0.08 17.74 7.70
N THR A 147 -0.61 17.55 6.58
CA THR A 147 -2.06 17.82 6.48
C THR A 147 -2.91 16.69 7.09
N VAL A 148 -2.43 15.45 7.08
CA VAL A 148 -3.21 14.28 7.53
C VAL A 148 -2.86 13.81 8.94
N LEU A 149 -1.64 14.10 9.42
CA LEU A 149 -1.16 13.66 10.72
C LEU A 149 -2.11 14.01 11.88
N PRO A 150 -2.73 15.20 11.95
CA PRO A 150 -3.68 15.51 13.02
C PRO A 150 -4.86 14.54 13.08
N ALA A 151 -5.40 14.14 11.93
CA ALA A 151 -6.50 13.18 11.85
C ALA A 151 -6.02 11.77 12.23
N LEU A 152 -4.84 11.35 11.75
CA LEU A 152 -4.25 10.05 12.08
C LEU A 152 -3.98 9.91 13.58
N VAL A 153 -3.39 10.93 14.21
CA VAL A 153 -3.19 11.02 15.66
C VAL A 153 -4.55 11.03 16.38
N GLY A 154 -5.53 11.74 15.82
CA GLY A 154 -6.91 11.75 16.31
C GLY A 154 -7.54 10.37 16.38
N CYS A 155 -7.21 9.46 15.46
CA CYS A 155 -7.69 8.07 15.42
C CYS A 155 -6.87 7.09 16.27
N ALA A 156 -5.67 7.46 16.72
CA ALA A 156 -4.77 6.57 17.44
C ALA A 156 -5.06 6.55 18.94
N SER A 157 -4.84 5.40 19.59
CA SER A 157 -4.74 5.30 21.05
C SER A 157 -3.47 6.00 21.56
N ARG A 158 -3.37 6.29 22.86
CA ARG A 158 -2.21 7.01 23.43
C ARG A 158 -0.89 6.28 23.22
N ASP A 159 -0.92 4.95 23.30
CA ASP A 159 0.26 4.08 23.18
C ASP A 159 0.34 3.44 21.79
N ALA A 160 -0.35 4.02 20.81
CA ALA A 160 -0.40 3.48 19.45
C ALA A 160 0.87 3.81 18.67
N ASP A 161 1.26 2.91 17.77
CA ASP A 161 2.29 3.16 16.78
C ASP A 161 1.66 3.79 15.53
N ILE A 162 2.33 4.79 14.95
CA ILE A 162 1.93 5.41 13.68
C ILE A 162 3.10 5.28 12.71
N VAL A 163 2.89 4.58 11.59
CA VAL A 163 3.88 4.30 10.56
C VAL A 163 3.44 4.94 9.24
N PRO A 164 3.63 6.27 9.07
CA PRO A 164 3.36 6.93 7.81
C PRO A 164 4.53 6.74 6.84
N LEU A 165 4.22 6.52 5.56
CA LEU A 165 5.23 6.50 4.51
C LEU A 165 5.46 7.92 3.99
N VAL A 166 6.62 8.49 4.34
CA VAL A 166 7.06 9.78 3.80
C VAL A 166 7.39 9.62 2.32
N LYS A 167 6.79 10.47 1.48
CA LYS A 167 7.04 10.53 0.05
C LYS A 167 7.56 11.93 -0.30
N PRO A 168 8.89 12.12 -0.39
CA PRO A 168 9.48 13.45 -0.57
C PRO A 168 8.86 14.29 -1.69
N GLN A 169 8.47 13.65 -2.79
CA GLN A 169 7.80 14.31 -3.92
C GLN A 169 6.45 14.99 -3.60
N PHE A 170 5.83 14.66 -2.45
CA PHE A 170 4.59 15.26 -1.98
C PHE A 170 4.77 16.17 -0.76
N GLU A 171 5.97 16.18 -0.16
CA GLU A 171 6.29 17.03 1.00
C GLU A 171 7.04 18.30 0.60
N VAL A 172 7.79 18.27 -0.51
CA VAL A 172 8.53 19.44 -1.01
C VAL A 172 7.62 20.46 -1.71
N GLY A 173 7.98 21.74 -1.64
CA GLY A 173 7.20 22.84 -2.22
C GLY A 173 7.19 22.82 -3.76
N LYS A 174 6.23 23.56 -4.36
CA LYS A 174 6.14 23.73 -5.82
C LYS A 174 7.47 24.26 -6.38
N GLY A 175 8.04 23.56 -7.36
CA GLY A 175 9.31 23.90 -8.01
C GLY A 175 10.52 23.09 -7.52
N GLN A 176 10.36 22.23 -6.51
CA GLN A 176 11.43 21.39 -5.96
C GLN A 176 11.37 19.92 -6.43
N VAL A 177 10.40 19.59 -7.28
CA VAL A 177 10.24 18.27 -7.88
C VAL A 177 10.78 18.30 -9.31
N GLY A 178 11.74 17.43 -9.61
CA GLY A 178 12.36 17.34 -10.93
C GLY A 178 11.47 16.67 -11.98
N PRO A 179 11.96 16.55 -13.23
CA PRO A 179 11.27 15.82 -14.30
C PRO A 179 10.89 14.39 -13.85
N GLY A 180 9.65 13.98 -14.11
CA GLY A 180 9.16 12.65 -13.72
C GLY A 180 8.68 12.52 -12.27
N GLY A 181 8.54 13.63 -11.53
CA GLY A 181 7.99 13.58 -10.17
C GLY A 181 8.98 13.14 -9.10
N VAL A 182 10.29 13.20 -9.40
CA VAL A 182 11.36 12.67 -8.53
C VAL A 182 12.11 13.81 -7.84
N VAL A 183 12.33 13.67 -6.53
CA VAL A 183 13.22 14.55 -5.76
C VAL A 183 14.63 13.95 -5.77
N HIS A 184 15.49 14.48 -6.64
CA HIS A 184 16.86 14.00 -6.80
C HIS A 184 17.81 14.48 -5.70
N ASP A 185 17.55 15.65 -5.12
CA ASP A 185 18.39 16.27 -4.10
C ASP A 185 18.30 15.53 -2.76
N PRO A 186 19.41 14.97 -2.24
CA PRO A 186 19.45 14.32 -0.94
C PRO A 186 19.08 15.22 0.24
N GLN A 187 19.40 16.52 0.19
CA GLN A 187 19.07 17.47 1.25
C GLN A 187 17.57 17.76 1.30
N LEU A 188 16.91 17.80 0.14
CA LEU A 188 15.45 17.96 0.09
C LEU A 188 14.73 16.72 0.61
N ARG A 189 15.26 15.51 0.35
CA ARG A 189 14.73 14.27 0.94
C ARG A 189 14.85 14.24 2.46
N ALA A 190 15.92 14.79 3.03
CA ALA A 190 16.14 14.82 4.48
C ALA A 190 15.30 15.89 5.22
N ARG A 191 14.76 16.88 4.49
CA ARG A 191 13.89 17.94 5.03
C ARG A 191 12.39 17.61 4.94
N SER A 192 12.05 16.48 4.31
CA SER A 192 10.68 16.01 4.09
C SER A 192 10.16 15.20 5.27
#